data_AF-A0A957DWN4-F1
#
_entry.id   AF-A0A957DWN4-F1
#
_cell.length_a   1.000
_cell.length_b   1.000
_cell.length_c   1.000
_cell.angle_alpha   90.00
_cell.angle_beta   90.00
_cell.angle_gamma   90.00
#
_symmetry.space_group_name_H-M   'P 1'
#
loop_
_entity.id
_entity.type
_entity.pdbx_description
1 polymer ?
#
loop_
_entity_poly.entity_id
_entity_poly.type
_entity_poly.pdbx_seq_one_letter_code
_entity_poly.pdbx_strand_id
1 'polypeptide(L)'
;HEETHRQLMHLLAADSQRSAALAQYETCRRLLDEELGVQPSGETTALYQEIFNDKVTRWQGDKASPGHLVTLSPGHPVTLSPAHNLPTQFTPFIGRSQELETVTKLLQDGRSRLITILGEGGVGKTRLALAAAEQLLPHFPHGTWFVPLAGVESTPTTDVEDSVASAIAAALGLNFAPGEPP
;
A
#
# COMPACT_ATOMS: atom_id res chain seq x y z
N HIS A 1 25.69 -3.05 6.84
CA HIS A 1 24.61 -2.08 6.55
C HIS A 1 23.62 -2.65 5.54
N GLU A 2 24.07 -3.12 4.37
CA GLU A 2 23.19 -3.69 3.33
C GLU A 2 22.39 -4.94 3.76
N GLU A 3 23.00 -5.84 4.55
CA GLU A 3 22.35 -7.06 5.08
C GLU A 3 21.02 -6.78 5.80
N THR A 4 20.98 -5.72 6.62
CA THR A 4 19.81 -5.35 7.41
C THR A 4 18.68 -4.86 6.51
N HIS A 5 18.99 -4.11 5.44
CA HIS A 5 18.00 -3.69 4.45
C HIS A 5 17.41 -4.89 3.72
N ARG A 6 18.24 -5.86 3.35
CA ARG A 6 17.81 -7.10 2.70
C ARG A 6 16.90 -7.94 3.59
N GLN A 7 17.25 -8.12 4.87
CA GLN A 7 16.39 -8.82 5.83
C GLN A 7 15.03 -8.12 6.02
N LEU A 8 15.02 -6.78 6.06
CA LEU A 8 13.77 -6.04 6.15
C LEU A 8 12.93 -6.15 4.87
N MET A 9 13.54 -6.13 3.68
CA MET A 9 12.85 -6.38 2.42
C MET A 9 12.19 -7.77 2.39
N HIS A 10 12.86 -8.79 2.92
CA HIS A 10 12.29 -10.13 3.06
C HIS A 10 11.10 -10.18 4.02
N LEU A 11 11.21 -9.54 5.19
CA LEU A 11 10.11 -9.49 6.16
C LEU A 11 8.88 -8.77 5.58
N LEU A 12 9.09 -7.65 4.89
CA LEU A 12 8.03 -6.89 4.23
C LEU A 12 7.40 -7.68 3.08
N ALA A 13 8.20 -8.41 2.30
CA ALA A 13 7.69 -9.28 1.24
C ALA A 13 6.89 -10.47 1.79
N ALA A 14 7.32 -11.06 2.92
CA ALA A 14 6.61 -12.15 3.59
C ALA A 14 5.28 -11.70 4.22
N ASP A 15 5.21 -10.44 4.67
CA ASP A 15 4.00 -9.81 5.20
C ASP A 15 3.05 -9.28 4.09
N SER A 16 3.27 -9.68 2.83
CA SER A 16 2.53 -9.20 1.65
C SER A 16 2.64 -7.69 1.38
N GLN A 17 3.53 -6.99 2.08
CA GLN A 17 3.80 -5.56 1.91
C GLN A 17 4.83 -5.31 0.81
N ARG A 18 4.51 -5.76 -0.41
CA ARG A 18 5.40 -5.71 -1.58
C ARG A 18 5.92 -4.30 -1.88
N SER A 19 5.06 -3.30 -1.84
CA SER A 19 5.40 -1.89 -2.06
C SER A 19 6.38 -1.36 -1.02
N ALA A 20 6.24 -1.77 0.25
CA ALA A 20 7.18 -1.42 1.30
C ALA A 20 8.55 -2.09 1.09
N ALA A 21 8.57 -3.35 0.64
CA ALA A 21 9.80 -4.04 0.30
C ALA A 21 10.55 -3.39 -0.87
N LEU A 22 9.82 -2.93 -1.91
CA LEU A 22 10.41 -2.19 -3.04
C LEU A 22 10.94 -0.80 -2.63
N ALA A 23 10.20 -0.06 -1.80
CA ALA A 23 10.66 1.22 -1.26
C ALA A 23 11.91 1.09 -0.38
N GLN A 24 12.03 -0.03 0.34
CA GLN A 24 13.20 -0.33 1.15
C GLN A 24 14.46 -0.58 0.29
N TYR A 25 14.30 -1.18 -0.89
CA TYR A 25 15.38 -1.32 -1.87
C TYR A 25 15.87 0.04 -2.38
N GLU A 26 14.94 0.92 -2.77
CA GLU A 26 15.29 2.27 -3.26
C GLU A 26 16.01 3.08 -2.19
N THR A 27 15.59 2.95 -0.93
CA THR A 27 16.26 3.57 0.22
C THR A 27 17.68 3.05 0.39
N CYS A 28 17.87 1.72 0.30
CA CYS A 28 19.19 1.10 0.39
C CYS A 28 20.10 1.55 -0.76
N ARG A 29 19.59 1.56 -2.00
CA ARG A 29 20.32 2.01 -3.19
C ARG A 29 20.79 3.46 -3.03
N ARG A 30 19.90 4.35 -2.59
CA ARG A 30 20.21 5.78 -2.41
C ARG A 30 21.26 6.00 -1.33
N LEU A 31 21.16 5.31 -0.19
CA LEU A 31 22.13 5.43 0.89
C LEU A 31 23.52 4.90 0.49
N LEU A 32 23.58 3.77 -0.22
CA LEU A 32 24.84 3.22 -0.71
C LEU A 32 25.52 4.12 -1.75
N ASP A 33 24.72 4.76 -2.61
CA ASP A 33 25.20 5.73 -3.60
C ASP A 33 25.69 7.02 -2.92
N GLU A 34 24.92 7.56 -1.95
CA GLU A 34 25.25 8.80 -1.22
C GLU A 34 26.45 8.64 -0.28
N GLU A 35 26.58 7.53 0.44
CA GLU A 35 27.61 7.35 1.48
C GLU A 35 28.87 6.64 1.00
N LEU A 36 28.75 5.77 0.00
CA LEU A 36 29.84 4.88 -0.43
C LEU A 36 30.11 4.91 -1.95
N GLY A 37 29.27 5.61 -2.74
CA GLY A 37 29.40 5.70 -4.20
C GLY A 37 29.31 4.35 -4.92
N VAL A 38 28.68 3.35 -4.29
CA VAL A 38 28.57 1.99 -4.82
C VAL A 38 27.11 1.60 -5.03
N GLN A 39 26.86 0.78 -6.06
CA GLN A 39 25.54 0.19 -6.28
C GLN A 39 25.29 -0.96 -5.30
N PRO A 40 24.02 -1.26 -4.96
CA PRO A 40 23.65 -2.42 -4.15
C PRO A 40 24.16 -3.72 -4.77
N SER A 41 24.53 -4.67 -3.92
CA SER A 41 25.06 -5.96 -4.31
C SER A 41 24.11 -6.75 -5.22
N GLY A 42 24.68 -7.70 -5.97
CA GLY A 42 23.91 -8.56 -6.87
C GLY A 42 22.81 -9.36 -6.14
N GLU A 43 23.03 -9.74 -4.88
CA GLU A 43 22.04 -10.46 -4.07
C GLU A 43 20.82 -9.58 -3.73
N THR A 44 21.05 -8.32 -3.36
CA THR A 44 19.98 -7.36 -3.05
C THR A 44 19.18 -6.98 -4.30
N THR A 45 19.87 -6.86 -5.44
CA THR A 45 19.24 -6.61 -6.74
C THR A 45 18.41 -7.81 -7.21
N ALA A 46 18.89 -9.03 -7.00
CA ALA A 46 18.16 -10.25 -7.32
C ALA A 46 16.86 -10.37 -6.48
N LEU A 47 16.93 -10.05 -5.18
CA LEU A 47 15.75 -10.01 -4.32
C LEU A 47 14.71 -8.99 -4.80
N TYR A 48 15.15 -7.79 -5.19
CA TYR A 48 14.27 -6.79 -5.80
C TYR A 48 13.58 -7.34 -7.06
N GLN A 49 14.33 -7.99 -7.95
CA GLN A 49 13.77 -8.59 -9.17
C GLN A 49 12.80 -9.73 -8.88
N GLU A 50 13.01 -10.49 -7.80
CA GLU A 50 12.14 -11.59 -7.40
C GLU A 50 10.82 -11.09 -6.78
N ILE A 51 10.89 -10.06 -5.93
CA ILE A 51 9.73 -9.30 -5.42
C ILE A 51 8.97 -8.64 -6.56
N PHE A 52 9.69 -8.08 -7.54
CA PHE A 52 9.08 -7.42 -8.69
C PHE A 52 8.43 -8.40 -9.68
N ASN A 53 8.94 -9.62 -9.82
CA ASN A 53 8.37 -10.64 -10.71
C ASN A 53 7.34 -11.55 -10.03
N ASP A 54 6.93 -11.24 -8.80
CA ASP A 54 5.98 -12.03 -8.00
C ASP A 54 6.44 -13.49 -7.77
N LYS A 55 7.75 -13.71 -7.84
CA LYS A 55 8.39 -15.02 -7.69
C LYS A 55 8.93 -15.25 -6.30
N VAL A 56 8.55 -14.43 -5.31
CA VAL A 56 9.00 -14.59 -3.93
C VAL A 56 8.51 -15.92 -3.40
N THR A 57 9.35 -16.91 -3.62
CA THR A 57 9.24 -18.23 -3.07
C THR A 57 9.45 -17.99 -1.59
N ARG A 58 8.39 -18.23 -0.78
CA ARG A 58 8.44 -18.26 0.69
C ARG A 58 9.85 -18.67 1.12
N TRP A 59 10.59 -17.73 1.72
CA TRP A 59 12.01 -17.89 2.02
C TRP A 59 12.27 -19.27 2.63
N GLN A 60 13.02 -20.10 1.89
CA GLN A 60 13.72 -21.27 2.41
C GLN A 60 15.17 -20.81 2.64
N GLY A 61 15.42 -20.16 3.76
CA GLY A 61 16.77 -20.05 4.28
C GLY A 61 16.99 -21.11 5.35
N ASP A 62 17.78 -22.09 4.93
CA ASP A 62 18.58 -23.05 5.68
C ASP A 62 17.97 -23.78 6.88
N LYS A 63 17.79 -25.10 6.67
CA LYS A 63 18.41 -26.16 7.50
C LYS A 63 18.57 -25.83 9.00
N ALA A 64 17.47 -25.51 9.67
CA ALA A 64 17.36 -25.77 11.10
C ALA A 64 16.77 -27.17 11.27
N SER A 65 17.52 -28.02 11.97
CA SER A 65 17.20 -29.39 12.37
C SER A 65 15.70 -29.63 12.65
N PRO A 66 15.17 -30.83 12.34
CA PRO A 66 13.80 -31.18 12.70
C PRO A 66 13.66 -31.07 14.22
N GLY A 67 12.95 -30.06 14.73
CA GLY A 67 12.77 -29.93 16.18
C GLY A 67 12.24 -28.62 16.76
N HIS A 68 12.23 -27.48 16.04
CA HIS A 68 11.62 -26.27 16.60
C HIS A 68 10.22 -26.03 16.03
N LEU A 69 9.23 -26.61 16.70
CA LEU A 69 7.85 -26.15 16.60
C LEU A 69 7.82 -24.70 17.10
N VAL A 70 7.52 -23.77 16.20
CA VAL A 70 7.04 -22.45 16.59
C VAL A 70 5.75 -22.69 17.36
N THR A 71 5.83 -22.65 18.68
CA THR A 71 4.66 -22.64 19.54
C THR A 71 4.04 -21.27 19.35
N LEU A 72 2.98 -21.20 18.53
CA LEU A 72 2.02 -20.11 18.62
C LEU A 72 1.55 -20.10 20.08
N SER A 73 2.03 -19.14 20.88
CA SER A 73 1.56 -19.00 22.25
C SER A 73 0.06 -18.72 22.16
N PRO A 74 -0.81 -19.62 22.66
CA PRO A 74 -2.25 -19.38 22.68
C PRO A 74 -2.48 -18.28 23.71
N GLY A 75 -2.71 -17.04 23.26
CA GLY A 75 -2.92 -15.93 24.18
C GLY A 75 -2.79 -14.53 23.59
N HIS A 76 -2.20 -14.36 22.41
CA HIS A 76 -2.22 -13.07 21.72
C HIS A 76 -3.41 -13.02 20.75
N PRO A 77 -4.42 -12.16 20.97
CA PRO A 77 -5.44 -11.95 19.96
C PRO A 77 -4.77 -11.42 18.70
N VAL A 78 -4.92 -12.14 17.59
CA VAL A 78 -4.57 -11.64 16.27
C VAL A 78 -5.54 -10.49 15.99
N THR A 79 -5.12 -9.25 16.25
CA THR A 79 -5.89 -8.09 15.82
C THR A 79 -5.81 -8.04 14.31
N LEU A 80 -6.87 -8.47 13.63
CA LEU A 80 -6.99 -8.31 12.19
C LEU A 80 -7.08 -6.81 11.90
N SER A 81 -5.98 -6.21 11.44
CA SER A 81 -6.00 -4.84 10.95
C SER A 81 -7.01 -4.73 9.80
N PRO A 82 -7.84 -3.68 9.76
CA PRO A 82 -8.78 -3.46 8.66
C PRO A 82 -8.05 -3.47 7.30
N ALA A 83 -8.62 -4.13 6.29
CA ALA A 83 -8.00 -4.22 4.98
C ALA A 83 -7.87 -2.83 4.31
N HIS A 84 -6.71 -2.51 3.73
CA HIS A 84 -6.53 -1.27 2.99
C HIS A 84 -5.39 -1.33 1.96
N ASN A 85 -5.38 -0.41 1.00
CA ASN A 85 -4.31 -0.21 0.02
C ASN A 85 -3.74 1.23 0.03
N LEU A 86 -3.94 1.97 1.13
CA LEU A 86 -3.50 3.37 1.25
C LEU A 86 -1.99 3.52 0.99
N PRO A 87 -1.56 4.45 0.10
CA PRO A 87 -0.15 4.70 -0.15
C PRO A 87 0.58 5.22 1.08
N THR A 88 1.70 4.59 1.44
CA THR A 88 2.56 5.02 2.55
C THR A 88 3.02 6.47 2.38
N GLN A 89 2.74 7.31 3.38
CA GLN A 89 3.21 8.69 3.40
C GLN A 89 4.61 8.77 4.05
N PHE A 90 5.65 8.99 3.24
CA PHE A 90 7.06 9.05 3.72
C PHE A 90 7.41 10.28 4.55
N THR A 91 6.49 11.25 4.65
CA THR A 91 6.70 12.49 5.38
C THR A 91 5.49 12.75 6.28
N PRO A 92 5.68 13.30 7.49
CA PRO A 92 4.57 13.59 8.39
C PRO A 92 3.52 14.51 7.74
N PHE A 93 2.25 14.34 8.08
CA PHE A 93 1.21 15.30 7.72
C PHE A 93 1.28 16.49 8.68
N ILE A 94 1.62 17.67 8.16
CA ILE A 94 1.84 18.88 8.96
C ILE A 94 0.83 19.96 8.55
N GLY A 95 0.20 20.58 9.54
CA GLY A 95 -0.83 21.59 9.33
C GLY A 95 -2.17 20.98 8.90
N ARG A 96 -3.17 21.85 8.74
CA ARG A 96 -4.52 21.48 8.29
C ARG A 96 -5.30 20.52 9.21
N SER A 97 -4.99 20.58 10.51
CA SER A 97 -5.67 19.74 11.52
C SER A 97 -7.17 20.01 11.57
N GLN A 98 -7.61 21.24 11.33
CA GLN A 98 -9.03 21.62 11.31
C GLN A 98 -9.76 20.99 10.12
N GLU A 99 -9.17 21.03 8.92
CA GLU A 99 -9.76 20.39 7.74
C GLU A 99 -9.78 18.87 7.87
N LEU A 100 -8.71 18.29 8.43
CA LEU A 100 -8.65 16.86 8.71
C LEU A 100 -9.76 16.43 9.67
N GLU A 101 -9.93 17.14 10.78
CA GLU A 101 -11.01 16.91 11.74
C GLU A 101 -12.40 17.08 11.11
N THR A 102 -12.56 18.06 10.21
CA THR A 102 -13.82 18.27 9.49
C THR A 102 -14.15 17.09 8.60
N VAL A 103 -13.19 16.61 7.79
CA VAL A 103 -13.39 15.48 6.89
C VAL A 103 -13.68 14.20 7.68
N THR A 104 -12.94 13.92 8.76
CA THR A 104 -13.16 12.71 9.55
C THR A 104 -14.51 12.71 10.25
N LYS A 105 -14.94 13.83 10.84
CA LYS A 105 -16.28 13.96 11.43
C LYS A 105 -17.40 13.74 10.42
N LEU A 106 -17.30 14.38 9.25
CA LEU A 106 -18.33 14.26 8.22
C LEU A 106 -18.51 12.81 7.73
N LEU A 107 -17.43 12.03 7.66
CA LEU A 107 -17.48 10.60 7.28
C LEU A 107 -17.99 9.72 8.43
N GLN A 108 -17.66 10.05 9.68
CA GLN A 108 -18.13 9.32 10.87
C GLN A 108 -19.62 9.54 11.15
N ASP A 109 -20.16 10.71 10.82
CA ASP A 109 -21.58 11.04 11.03
C ASP A 109 -22.55 10.14 10.24
N GLY A 110 -22.05 9.36 9.26
CA GLY A 110 -22.82 8.38 8.48
C GLY A 110 -23.83 8.98 7.49
N ARG A 111 -24.07 10.30 7.55
CA ARG A 111 -24.93 11.04 6.61
C ARG A 111 -24.20 11.37 5.31
N SER A 112 -22.89 11.60 5.37
CA SER A 112 -22.08 11.95 4.21
C SER A 112 -21.55 10.70 3.53
N ARG A 113 -22.06 10.38 2.34
CA ARG A 113 -21.57 9.24 1.53
C ARG A 113 -20.47 9.63 0.56
N LEU A 114 -20.34 10.92 0.27
CA LEU A 114 -19.36 11.47 -0.65
C LEU A 114 -18.90 12.83 -0.12
N ILE A 115 -17.58 13.04 -0.11
CA ILE A 115 -16.96 14.31 0.23
C ILE A 115 -16.02 14.70 -0.90
N THR A 116 -16.16 15.95 -1.36
CA THR A 116 -15.28 16.51 -2.39
C THR A 116 -14.36 17.55 -1.75
N ILE A 117 -13.05 17.33 -1.84
CA ILE A 117 -12.04 18.28 -1.37
C ILE A 117 -11.63 19.16 -2.56
N LEU A 118 -11.91 20.45 -2.47
CA LEU A 118 -11.59 21.45 -3.50
C LEU A 118 -10.39 22.30 -3.09
N GLY A 119 -9.67 22.82 -4.07
CA GLY A 119 -8.51 23.68 -3.85
C GLY A 119 -7.54 23.66 -5.02
N GLU A 120 -6.59 24.59 -5.00
CA GLU A 120 -5.62 24.79 -6.06
C GLU A 120 -4.69 23.59 -6.28
N GLY A 121 -4.02 23.54 -7.43
CA GLY A 121 -2.99 22.54 -7.72
C GLY A 121 -1.90 22.58 -6.64
N GLY A 122 -1.42 21.41 -6.21
CA GLY A 122 -0.31 21.33 -5.24
C GLY A 122 -0.65 21.62 -3.77
N VAL A 123 -1.86 22.07 -3.42
CA VAL A 123 -2.25 22.37 -2.01
C VAL A 123 -2.38 21.14 -1.09
N GLY A 124 -2.05 19.95 -1.59
CA GLY A 124 -2.03 18.72 -0.79
C GLY A 124 -3.40 18.07 -0.54
N LYS A 125 -4.39 18.27 -1.42
CA LYS A 125 -5.73 17.65 -1.29
C LYS A 125 -5.68 16.13 -1.15
N THR A 126 -4.92 15.46 -2.01
CA THR A 126 -4.72 14.01 -1.97
C THR A 126 -4.08 13.59 -0.64
N ARG A 127 -3.15 14.39 -0.14
CA ARG A 127 -2.47 14.11 1.12
C ARG A 127 -3.40 14.27 2.33
N LEU A 128 -4.28 15.27 2.31
CA LEU A 128 -5.35 15.44 3.30
C LEU A 128 -6.33 14.26 3.27
N ALA A 129 -6.73 13.81 2.07
CA ALA A 129 -7.63 12.66 1.91
C ALA A 129 -7.00 11.36 2.45
N LEU A 130 -5.72 11.11 2.15
CA LEU A 130 -4.99 9.95 2.65
C LEU A 130 -4.81 9.99 4.17
N ALA A 131 -4.46 11.16 4.73
CA ALA A 131 -4.37 11.34 6.18
C ALA A 131 -5.72 11.09 6.87
N ALA A 132 -6.83 11.54 6.28
CA ALA A 132 -8.17 11.25 6.79
C ALA A 132 -8.49 9.75 6.72
N ALA A 133 -8.18 9.10 5.59
CA ALA A 133 -8.39 7.67 5.40
C ALA A 133 -7.61 6.83 6.43
N GLU A 134 -6.35 7.16 6.70
CA GLU A 134 -5.54 6.51 7.74
C GLU A 134 -6.17 6.63 9.13
N GLN A 135 -6.65 7.81 9.52
CA GLN A 135 -7.32 8.02 10.82
C GLN A 135 -8.66 7.27 10.93
N LEU A 136 -9.29 7.01 9.80
CA LEU A 136 -10.60 6.36 9.73
C LEU A 136 -10.53 4.85 9.62
N LEU A 137 -9.35 4.24 9.41
CA LEU A 137 -9.19 2.78 9.36
C LEU A 137 -9.91 2.05 10.50
N PRO A 138 -9.81 2.47 11.79
CA PRO A 138 -10.49 1.79 12.89
C PRO A 138 -12.02 1.89 12.84
N HIS A 139 -12.57 2.86 12.11
CA HIS A 139 -14.01 3.13 12.01
C HIS A 139 -14.67 2.39 10.86
N PHE A 140 -13.91 1.87 9.89
CA PHE A 140 -14.40 1.12 8.74
C PHE A 140 -13.96 -0.34 8.82
N PRO A 141 -14.74 -1.23 9.48
CA PRO A 141 -14.36 -2.64 9.68
C PRO A 141 -14.24 -3.41 8.36
N HIS A 142 -14.90 -2.94 7.32
CA HIS A 142 -14.83 -3.51 5.98
C HIS A 142 -13.60 -3.06 5.19
N GLY A 143 -12.81 -2.12 5.71
CA GLY A 143 -11.58 -1.64 5.08
C GLY A 143 -11.70 -0.26 4.41
N THR A 144 -10.61 0.22 3.84
CA THR A 144 -10.51 1.53 3.17
C THR A 144 -9.60 1.44 1.95
N TRP A 145 -10.05 1.95 0.81
CA TRP A 145 -9.31 1.87 -0.45
C TRP A 145 -9.04 3.22 -1.08
N PHE A 146 -7.81 3.41 -1.53
CA PHE A 146 -7.38 4.45 -2.45
C PHE A 146 -7.57 3.98 -3.88
N VAL A 147 -8.33 4.76 -4.65
CA VAL A 147 -8.55 4.53 -6.08
C VAL A 147 -7.96 5.71 -6.85
N PRO A 148 -6.78 5.57 -7.47
CA PRO A 148 -6.22 6.63 -8.29
C PRO A 148 -7.06 6.75 -9.58
N LEU A 149 -7.73 7.88 -9.74
CA LEU A 149 -8.47 8.22 -10.97
C LEU A 149 -7.64 9.07 -11.95
N ALA A 150 -6.34 9.20 -11.70
CA ALA A 150 -5.44 9.90 -12.63
C ALA A 150 -5.40 9.15 -13.96
N GLY A 151 -5.71 9.83 -15.06
CA GLY A 151 -5.79 9.24 -16.40
C GLY A 151 -7.15 8.60 -16.74
N VAL A 152 -8.15 8.70 -15.85
CA VAL A 152 -9.54 8.37 -16.18
C VAL A 152 -10.13 9.54 -16.97
N GLU A 153 -10.14 9.40 -18.29
CA GLU A 153 -10.60 10.42 -19.23
C GLU A 153 -11.68 9.83 -20.15
N SER A 154 -12.60 10.67 -20.62
CA SER A 154 -13.52 10.29 -21.70
C SER A 154 -12.71 10.05 -22.96
N THR A 155 -12.57 8.80 -23.38
CA THR A 155 -12.03 8.50 -24.72
C THR A 155 -13.21 8.27 -25.67
N PRO A 156 -13.06 8.53 -26.98
CA PRO A 156 -14.14 8.30 -27.94
C PRO A 156 -14.62 6.85 -28.03
N THR A 157 -13.86 5.90 -27.45
CA THR A 157 -14.13 4.46 -27.47
C THR A 157 -14.52 3.88 -26.10
N THR A 158 -14.49 4.67 -25.03
CA THR A 158 -14.75 4.16 -23.68
C THR A 158 -15.46 5.21 -22.85
N ASP A 159 -16.63 4.82 -22.34
CA ASP A 159 -17.41 5.65 -21.44
C ASP A 159 -16.66 5.87 -20.12
N VAL A 160 -16.78 7.08 -19.58
CA VAL A 160 -16.12 7.45 -18.31
C VAL A 160 -16.58 6.53 -17.19
N GLU A 161 -17.85 6.14 -17.20
CA GLU A 161 -18.47 5.28 -16.19
C GLU A 161 -17.76 3.91 -16.13
N ASP A 162 -17.51 3.29 -17.28
CA ASP A 162 -16.79 2.02 -17.39
C ASP A 162 -15.34 2.14 -16.93
N SER A 163 -14.68 3.26 -17.27
CA SER A 163 -13.30 3.52 -16.86
C SER A 163 -13.18 3.70 -15.33
N VAL A 164 -14.12 4.44 -14.71
CA VAL A 164 -14.19 4.58 -13.25
C VAL A 164 -14.48 3.24 -12.58
N ALA A 165 -15.44 2.46 -13.09
CA ALA A 165 -15.77 1.14 -12.56
C ALA A 165 -14.55 0.21 -12.62
N SER A 166 -13.84 0.20 -13.74
CA SER A 166 -12.59 -0.56 -13.94
C SER A 166 -11.50 -0.16 -12.93
N ALA A 167 -11.29 1.15 -12.72
CA ALA A 167 -10.31 1.63 -11.74
C ALA A 167 -10.65 1.19 -10.31
N ILE A 168 -11.94 1.22 -9.93
CA ILE A 168 -12.41 0.74 -8.62
C ILE A 168 -12.18 -0.75 -8.47
N ALA A 169 -12.55 -1.56 -9.47
CA ALA A 169 -12.34 -3.00 -9.42
C ALA A 169 -10.85 -3.36 -9.31
N ALA A 170 -10.00 -2.72 -10.10
CA ALA A 170 -8.56 -2.89 -10.02
C ALA A 170 -8.01 -2.57 -8.62
N ALA A 171 -8.47 -1.47 -8.00
CA ALA A 171 -8.06 -1.11 -6.64
C ALA A 171 -8.52 -2.11 -5.58
N LEU A 172 -9.66 -2.77 -5.81
CA LEU A 172 -10.20 -3.84 -4.95
C LEU A 172 -9.61 -5.24 -5.27
N GLY A 173 -8.78 -5.37 -6.30
CA GLY A 173 -8.28 -6.67 -6.78
C GLY A 173 -9.34 -7.52 -7.46
N LEU A 174 -10.44 -6.91 -7.93
CA LEU A 174 -11.52 -7.57 -8.65
C LEU A 174 -11.27 -7.46 -10.16
N ASN A 175 -11.60 -8.52 -10.88
CA ASN A 175 -11.55 -8.55 -12.34
C ASN A 175 -12.98 -8.68 -12.88
N PHE A 176 -13.39 -7.78 -13.77
CA PHE A 176 -14.66 -7.93 -14.47
C PHE A 176 -14.52 -9.02 -15.53
N ALA A 177 -15.14 -10.17 -15.30
CA ALA A 177 -15.29 -11.16 -16.36
C ALA A 177 -16.30 -10.60 -17.38
N PRO A 178 -16.01 -10.65 -18.70
CA PRO A 178 -17.04 -10.40 -19.70
C PRO A 178 -18.13 -11.46 -19.48
N GLY A 179 -19.37 -11.03 -19.23
CA GLY A 179 -20.48 -11.93 -18.99
C GLY A 179 -20.61 -12.92 -20.15
N GLU A 180 -20.66 -14.20 -19.82
CA GLU A 180 -21.02 -15.25 -20.77
C GLU A 180 -22.44 -14.96 -21.26
N PRO A 181 -22.67 -14.83 -22.58
CA PRO A 181 -24.01 -14.58 -23.09
C PRO A 181 -24.89 -15.82 -22.85
N PRO A 182 -26.21 -15.64 -22.64
CA PRO A 182 -27.16 -16.72 -22.34
C PRO A 182 -27.37 -17.70 -23.50
#